data_AF-A0A0U9HGH9-F1
#
_entry.id   AF-A0A0U9HGH9-F1
#
_cell.length_a   1.000
_cell.length_b   1.000
_cell.length_c   1.000
_cell.angle_alpha   90.00
_cell.angle_beta   90.00
_cell.angle_gamma   90.00
#
_symmetry.space_group_name_H-M   'P 1'
#
loop_
_entity.id
_entity.type
_entity.pdbx_description
1 polymer ?
#
loop_
_entity_poly.entity_id
_entity_poly.type
_entity_poly.pdbx_seq_one_letter_code
_entity_poly.pdbx_strand_id
1 'polypeptide(L)'
;MIKNGYYISITPDCMYEAEIQQLISAYPLEQIMVETDGPWPFEGEFQGSLTHPHMLHRIVEKIAYLKKINEGQVYRQLYMNTKEFYNLTD
;
A
#
# COMPACT_ATOMS: atom_id res chain seq x y z
N MET A 1 10.87 -11.42 -7.40
CA MET A 1 10.37 -11.29 -6.01
C MET A 1 9.03 -11.99 -5.82
N ILE A 2 7.99 -11.66 -6.59
CA ILE A 2 6.66 -12.34 -6.58
C ILE A 2 6.76 -13.87 -6.43
N LYS A 3 7.40 -14.56 -7.38
CA LYS A 3 7.53 -16.03 -7.41
C LYS A 3 8.24 -16.63 -6.20
N ASN A 4 9.01 -15.83 -5.46
CA ASN A 4 9.76 -16.27 -4.29
C ASN A 4 8.99 -16.01 -2.99
N GLY A 5 7.73 -15.57 -3.06
CA GLY A 5 6.93 -15.33 -1.86
C GLY A 5 7.14 -13.98 -1.18
N TYR A 6 8.02 -13.10 -1.72
CA TYR A 6 8.30 -11.82 -1.08
C TYR A 6 7.12 -10.85 -1.17
N TYR A 7 6.84 -10.20 -0.04
CA TYR A 7 5.94 -9.07 0.05
C TYR A 7 6.63 -7.80 -0.47
N ILE A 8 5.82 -6.83 -0.91
CA ILE A 8 6.23 -5.45 -1.14
C ILE A 8 5.41 -4.53 -0.25
N SER A 9 6.01 -3.44 0.21
CA SER A 9 5.29 -2.37 0.93
C SER A 9 5.14 -1.17 0.00
N ILE A 10 3.97 -0.53 0.02
CA ILE A 10 3.62 0.59 -0.84
C ILE A 10 3.49 1.86 0.01
N THR A 11 4.19 2.91 -0.42
CA THR A 11 4.17 4.26 0.17
C THR A 11 3.20 5.20 -0.56
N PRO A 12 2.93 6.40 -0.01
CA PRO A 12 2.14 7.44 -0.69
C PRO A 12 2.64 7.86 -2.08
N ASP A 13 3.89 7.55 -2.45
CA ASP A 13 4.43 7.80 -3.80
C ASP A 13 3.58 7.16 -4.91
N CYS A 14 2.83 6.08 -4.59
CA CYS A 14 1.91 5.45 -5.52
C CYS A 14 0.84 6.39 -6.09
N MET A 15 0.60 7.54 -5.46
CA MET A 15 -0.35 8.54 -5.95
C MET A 15 0.13 9.22 -7.23
N TYR A 16 1.45 9.33 -7.46
CA TYR A 16 2.04 10.05 -8.59
C TYR A 16 3.08 9.25 -9.39
N GLU A 17 3.70 8.21 -8.83
CA GLU A 17 4.67 7.39 -9.56
C GLU A 17 4.01 6.26 -10.36
N ALA A 18 4.19 6.27 -11.68
CA ALA A 18 3.58 5.29 -12.58
C ALA A 18 4.19 3.89 -12.39
N GLU A 19 5.48 3.80 -12.09
CA GLU A 19 6.21 2.57 -11.85
C GLU A 19 5.64 1.82 -10.64
N ILE A 20 5.32 2.55 -9.55
CA ILE A 20 4.68 1.97 -8.37
C ILE A 20 3.26 1.50 -8.70
N GLN A 21 2.50 2.26 -9.48
CA GLN A 21 1.14 1.84 -9.90
C GLN A 21 1.17 0.57 -10.77
N GLN A 22 2.16 0.43 -11.64
CA GLN A 22 2.39 -0.80 -12.41
C GLN A 22 2.75 -1.97 -11.49
N LEU A 23 3.60 -1.73 -10.48
CA LEU A 23 3.96 -2.73 -9.49
C LEU A 23 2.74 -3.23 -8.69
N ILE A 24 1.89 -2.31 -8.21
CA ILE A 24 0.61 -2.63 -7.54
C ILE A 24 -0.27 -3.49 -8.44
N SER A 25 -0.33 -3.18 -9.73
CA SER A 25 -1.15 -3.93 -10.68
C SER A 25 -0.61 -5.34 -10.93
N ALA A 26 0.71 -5.53 -10.89
CA ALA A 26 1.38 -6.80 -11.17
C ALA A 26 1.43 -7.77 -9.98
N TYR A 27 1.57 -7.26 -8.75
CA TYR A 27 1.64 -8.10 -7.55
C TYR A 27 0.28 -8.65 -7.13
N PRO A 28 0.16 -9.92 -6.68
CA PRO A 28 -1.06 -10.38 -6.02
C PRO A 28 -1.30 -9.59 -4.72
N LEU A 29 -2.56 -9.34 -4.38
CA LEU A 29 -2.90 -8.49 -3.22
C LEU A 29 -2.40 -9.09 -1.91
N GLU A 30 -2.34 -10.42 -1.84
CA GLU A 30 -1.84 -11.23 -0.73
C GLU A 30 -0.33 -11.04 -0.48
N GLN A 31 0.39 -10.38 -1.38
CA GLN A 31 1.81 -10.05 -1.23
C GLN A 31 2.07 -8.53 -1.17
N ILE A 32 1.04 -7.74 -0.85
CA ILE A 32 1.14 -6.28 -0.72
C ILE A 32 0.93 -5.88 0.75
N MET A 33 1.78 -4.99 1.25
CA MET A 33 1.59 -4.23 2.49
C MET A 33 1.59 -2.73 2.15
N VAL A 34 1.27 -1.88 3.14
CA VAL A 34 1.26 -0.42 2.99
C VAL A 34 1.94 0.23 4.19
N GLU A 35 2.63 1.34 3.94
CA GLU A 35 3.29 2.13 4.97
C GLU A 35 3.33 3.61 4.57
N THR A 36 3.63 4.49 5.52
CA THR A 36 3.82 5.92 5.23
C THR A 36 5.28 6.34 5.21
N ASP A 37 6.21 5.48 5.66
CA ASP A 37 7.64 5.78 5.76
C ASP A 37 7.97 7.11 6.47
N GLY A 38 7.19 7.46 7.49
CA GLY A 38 7.24 8.79 8.10
C GLY A 38 8.41 8.97 9.09
N PRO A 39 9.01 10.18 9.19
CA PRO A 39 8.69 11.39 8.44
C PRO A 39 9.36 11.44 7.05
N TRP A 40 8.56 11.65 6.01
CA TRP A 40 9.01 11.75 4.61
C TRP A 40 8.21 12.82 3.83
N PRO A 41 8.87 13.73 3.11
CA PRO A 41 8.21 14.81 2.39
C PRO A 41 7.67 14.33 1.03
N PHE A 42 6.48 13.72 1.03
CA PHE A 42 5.81 13.28 -0.19
C PHE A 42 5.41 14.45 -1.12
N GLU A 43 5.28 14.14 -2.41
CA GLU A 43 4.88 15.08 -3.46
C GLU A 43 3.38 14.97 -3.80
N GLY A 44 2.97 15.60 -4.91
CA GLY A 44 1.62 15.51 -5.43
C GLY A 44 0.57 16.03 -4.45
N GLU A 45 -0.46 15.22 -4.18
CA GLU A 45 -1.54 15.59 -3.27
C GLU A 45 -1.12 15.77 -1.80
N PHE A 46 0.09 15.32 -1.43
CA PHE A 46 0.63 15.44 -0.07
C PHE A 46 1.71 16.52 0.07
N GLN A 47 2.02 17.25 -0.99
CA GLN A 47 3.08 18.25 -0.99
C GLN A 47 2.90 19.29 0.13
N GLY A 48 3.97 19.51 0.91
CA GLY A 48 3.97 20.48 2.01
C GLY A 48 3.23 20.01 3.27
N SER A 49 2.64 18.82 3.27
CA SER A 49 2.03 18.21 4.45
C SER A 49 3.05 17.38 5.23
N LEU A 50 2.90 17.31 6.55
CA LEU A 50 3.63 16.34 7.36
C LEU A 50 3.06 14.93 7.09
N THR A 51 3.94 13.94 7.02
CA THR A 51 3.53 12.53 6.93
C THR A 51 2.62 12.17 8.09
N HIS A 52 1.49 11.55 7.79
CA HIS A 52 0.54 11.13 8.80
C HIS A 52 -0.04 9.75 8.47
N PRO A 53 -0.29 8.87 9.46
CA PRO A 53 -0.87 7.53 9.23
C PRO A 53 -2.18 7.52 8.42
N HIS A 54 -2.95 8.62 8.42
CA HIS A 54 -4.18 8.74 7.62
C HIS A 54 -3.91 8.66 6.11
N MET A 55 -2.68 8.91 5.65
CA MET A 55 -2.31 8.80 4.24
C MET A 55 -2.45 7.36 3.73
N LEU A 56 -2.39 6.36 4.62
CA LEU A 56 -2.62 4.95 4.27
C LEU A 56 -3.99 4.74 3.60
N HIS A 57 -5.02 5.50 3.98
CA HIS A 57 -6.35 5.38 3.38
C HIS A 57 -6.32 5.68 1.87
N ARG A 58 -5.53 6.67 1.46
CA ARG A 58 -5.37 7.04 0.05
C ARG A 58 -4.63 5.96 -0.74
N ILE A 59 -3.64 5.31 -0.11
CA ILE A 59 -2.96 4.16 -0.70
C ILE A 59 -3.95 3.00 -0.92
N VAL A 60 -4.80 2.72 0.06
CA VAL A 60 -5.84 1.67 -0.03
C VAL A 60 -6.82 1.95 -1.16
N GLU A 61 -7.33 3.18 -1.26
CA GLU A 61 -8.22 3.61 -2.34
C GLU A 61 -7.55 3.46 -3.72
N LYS A 62 -6.27 3.85 -3.83
CA LYS A 62 -5.48 3.69 -5.06
C LYS A 62 -5.31 2.22 -5.44
N ILE A 63 -4.99 1.35 -4.49
CA ILE A 63 -4.86 -0.10 -4.73
C ILE A 63 -6.19 -0.69 -5.19
N ALA A 64 -7.30 -0.34 -4.51
CA ALA A 64 -8.64 -0.79 -4.87
C ALA A 64 -9.01 -0.39 -6.31
N TYR A 65 -8.73 0.87 -6.67
CA TYR A 65 -8.93 1.40 -8.02
C TYR A 65 -8.13 0.62 -9.08
N LEU A 66 -6.81 0.46 -8.86
CA LEU A 66 -5.92 -0.21 -9.83
C LEU A 66 -6.27 -1.69 -9.99
N LYS A 67 -6.62 -2.36 -8.90
CA LYS A 67 -6.99 -3.78 -8.89
C LYS A 67 -8.45 -4.05 -9.25
N LYS A 68 -9.29 -3.01 -9.35
CA LYS A 68 -10.74 -3.10 -9.64
C LYS A 68 -11.49 -3.99 -8.65
N ILE A 69 -11.20 -3.81 -7.36
CA ILE A 69 -11.84 -4.53 -6.25
C ILE A 69 -12.35 -3.54 -5.20
N ASN A 70 -13.14 -4.02 -4.24
CA ASN A 70 -13.70 -3.16 -3.20
C ASN A 70 -12.63 -2.76 -2.17
N GLU A 71 -12.65 -1.51 -1.72
CA GLU A 71 -11.72 -1.00 -0.68
C GLU A 71 -11.75 -1.83 0.60
N GLY A 72 -12.92 -2.28 1.05
CA GLY A 72 -13.05 -3.13 2.22
C GLY A 72 -12.36 -4.49 2.06
N GLN A 73 -12.28 -5.02 0.83
CA GLN A 73 -11.48 -6.23 0.55
C GLN A 73 -9.98 -5.92 0.67
N VAL A 74 -9.55 -4.76 0.16
CA VAL A 74 -8.16 -4.31 0.27
C VAL A 74 -7.76 -4.11 1.74
N TYR A 75 -8.55 -3.37 2.52
CA TYR A 75 -8.29 -3.20 3.96
C TYR A 75 -8.13 -4.54 4.69
N ARG A 76 -9.06 -5.47 4.47
CA ARG A 76 -9.01 -6.79 5.10
C ARG A 76 -7.75 -7.56 4.67
N GLN A 77 -7.44 -7.60 3.39
CA GLN A 77 -6.28 -8.37 2.91
C GLN A 77 -4.97 -7.76 3.41
N LEU A 78 -4.81 -6.44 3.36
CA LEU A 78 -3.60 -5.77 3.86
C LEU A 78 -3.43 -5.99 5.37
N TYR A 79 -4.51 -5.93 6.15
CA TYR A 79 -4.47 -6.24 7.58
C TYR A 79 -4.00 -7.68 7.83
N MET A 80 -4.56 -8.64 7.11
CA MET A 80 -4.17 -10.05 7.22
C MET A 80 -2.70 -10.28 6.81
N ASN A 81 -2.26 -9.68 5.70
CA ASN A 81 -0.88 -9.75 5.24
C ASN A 81 0.10 -9.23 6.30
N THR A 82 -0.17 -8.05 6.87
CA THR A 82 0.67 -7.47 7.93
C THR A 82 0.71 -8.35 9.17
N LYS A 83 -0.44 -8.89 9.59
CA LYS A 83 -0.49 -9.80 10.74
C LYS A 83 0.30 -11.07 10.50
N GLU A 84 0.15 -11.69 9.33
CA GLU A 84 0.88 -12.91 8.97
C GLU A 84 2.37 -12.65 8.88
N PHE A 85 2.78 -11.57 8.20
CA PHE A 85 4.18 -11.23 7.99
C PHE A 85 4.92 -10.96 9.31
N TYR A 86 4.32 -10.20 10.23
CA TYR A 86 4.90 -9.85 11.52
C TYR A 86 4.52 -10.81 12.66
N ASN A 87 3.75 -11.87 12.37
CA ASN A 87 3.24 -12.83 13.35
C ASN A 87 2.51 -12.16 14.54
N LEU A 88 1.59 -11.25 14.24
CA LEU A 88 0.82 -10.49 15.22
C LEU A 88 -0.47 -11.22 15.60
N THR A 89 -0.78 -11.25 16.89
CA THR A 89 -2.08 -11.70 17.42
C THR A 89 -3.05 -10.52 17.55
N ASP A 90 -4.36 -10.80 17.56
CA ASP A 90 -5.36 -9.79 17.93
C ASP A 90 -5.31 -9.47 19.44
#